data_AF-A0A3G2SWM9-F1
#
_entry.id   AF-A0A3G2SWM9-F1
#
_cell.length_a   1.000
_cell.length_b   1.000
_cell.length_c   1.000
_cell.angle_alpha   90.00
_cell.angle_beta   90.00
_cell.angle_gamma   90.00
#
_symmetry.space_group_name_H-M   'P 1'
#
loop_
_entity.id
_entity.type
_entity.pdbx_description
1 polymer ?
#
loop_
_entity_poly.entity_id
_entity_poly.type
_entity_poly.pdbx_seq_one_letter_code
_entity_poly.pdbx_strand_id
1 'polypeptide(L)'
;MENLNDIIKNRYAFLDSSILTHGQSYFITASKIYENLEPENLYPLLTLLGFSAELFLKAFHIDLNEEYVDLGNGVSSLASKTVKTLNKNGHKLKELLHHYQEKDKELFDYLITQYKTKTDRDLETDILKYSKIFEDSRYIFESTENSKYINEIDIIFNLVKTFYDSISNLYQD
;
A
#
# COMPACT_ATOMS: atom_id res chain seq x y z
N MET A 1 -1.65 -7.64 -28.45
CA MET A 1 -1.80 -8.09 -27.05
C MET A 1 -1.39 -6.88 -26.23
N GLU A 2 -2.33 -6.18 -25.60
CA GLU A 2 -1.99 -5.02 -24.77
C GLU A 2 -1.08 -5.48 -23.62
N ASN A 3 -0.06 -4.67 -23.30
CA ASN A 3 0.84 -4.94 -22.20
C ASN A 3 0.03 -4.85 -20.88
N LEU A 4 0.16 -5.83 -19.98
CA LEU A 4 -0.52 -5.83 -18.67
C LEU A 4 -0.31 -4.50 -17.92
N ASN A 5 0.89 -3.89 -18.06
CA ASN A 5 1.17 -2.58 -17.51
C ASN A 5 0.28 -1.48 -18.07
N ASP A 6 -0.01 -1.49 -19.37
CA ASP A 6 -0.83 -0.46 -20.03
C ASP A 6 -2.31 -0.60 -19.64
N ILE A 7 -2.80 -1.84 -19.47
CA ILE A 7 -4.16 -2.13 -19.00
C ILE A 7 -4.37 -1.58 -17.58
N ILE A 8 -3.42 -1.87 -16.66
CA ILE A 8 -3.51 -1.40 -15.28
C ILE A 8 -3.29 0.12 -15.19
N LYS A 9 -2.33 0.68 -15.93
CA LYS A 9 -2.13 2.14 -15.99
C LYS A 9 -3.40 2.87 -16.39
N ASN A 10 -4.05 2.46 -17.48
CA ASN A 10 -5.27 3.12 -17.96
C ASN A 10 -6.44 3.02 -16.95
N ARG A 11 -6.51 1.96 -16.14
CA ARG A 11 -7.52 1.80 -15.08
C ARG A 11 -7.25 2.70 -13.87
N TYR A 12 -5.98 2.94 -13.55
CA TYR A 12 -5.55 3.56 -12.30
C TYR A 12 -5.00 4.99 -12.42
N ALA A 13 -4.79 5.49 -13.64
CA ALA A 13 -4.18 6.79 -13.94
C ALA A 13 -4.82 8.00 -13.22
N PHE A 14 -6.05 7.87 -12.71
CA PHE A 14 -6.81 8.99 -12.13
C PHE A 14 -7.22 8.82 -10.66
N LEU A 15 -6.69 7.82 -9.96
CA LEU A 15 -7.08 7.53 -8.57
C LEU A 15 -6.14 8.17 -7.53
N ASP A 16 -5.87 9.48 -7.67
CA ASP A 16 -5.25 10.25 -6.59
C ASP A 16 -6.24 10.34 -5.41
N SER A 17 -5.82 9.78 -4.29
CA SER A 17 -6.67 9.59 -3.12
C SER A 17 -5.90 9.89 -1.85
N SER A 18 -6.58 10.43 -0.85
CA SER A 18 -5.99 10.66 0.47
C SER A 18 -5.40 9.38 1.07
N ILE A 19 -5.99 8.21 0.77
CA ILE A 19 -5.46 6.88 1.15
C ILE A 19 -4.06 6.69 0.59
N LEU A 20 -3.87 6.95 -0.72
CA LEU A 20 -2.58 6.87 -1.39
C LEU A 20 -1.58 7.88 -0.81
N THR A 21 -1.95 9.16 -0.69
CA THR A 21 -1.07 10.22 -0.15
C THR A 21 -0.56 9.87 1.24
N HIS A 22 -1.42 9.34 2.10
CA HIS A 22 -1.02 8.89 3.44
C HIS A 22 -0.07 7.68 3.38
N GLY A 23 -0.36 6.69 2.53
CA GLY A 23 0.52 5.52 2.34
C GLY A 23 1.93 5.91 1.88
N GLN A 24 2.03 6.86 0.95
CA GLN A 24 3.31 7.41 0.48
C GLN A 24 4.03 8.19 1.57
N SER A 25 3.32 9.02 2.33
CA SER A 25 3.90 9.80 3.43
C SER A 25 4.53 8.91 4.50
N TYR A 26 3.86 7.82 4.87
CA TYR A 26 4.41 6.82 5.79
C TYR A 26 5.63 6.11 5.19
N PHE A 27 5.57 5.72 3.91
CA PHE A 27 6.71 5.07 3.26
C PHE A 27 7.95 5.97 3.18
N ILE A 28 7.78 7.23 2.80
CA ILE A 28 8.88 8.20 2.70
C ILE A 28 9.51 8.42 4.08
N THR A 29 8.69 8.50 5.13
CA THR A 29 9.18 8.61 6.51
C THR A 29 9.93 7.35 6.94
N ALA A 30 9.38 6.16 6.64
CA ALA A 30 10.03 4.88 6.87
C ALA A 30 11.38 4.77 6.14
N SER A 31 11.46 5.23 4.90
CA SER A 31 12.68 5.20 4.09
C SER A 31 13.80 6.01 4.72
N LYS A 32 13.50 7.21 5.23
CA LYS A 32 14.48 8.05 5.94
C LYS A 32 15.01 7.39 7.22
N ILE A 33 14.13 6.69 7.94
CA ILE A 33 14.52 5.92 9.13
C ILE A 33 15.39 4.73 8.73
N TYR A 34 15.03 4.01 7.67
CA TYR A 34 15.77 2.85 7.17
C TYR A 34 17.19 3.22 6.70
N GLU A 35 17.36 4.35 6.01
CA GLU A 35 18.67 4.86 5.57
C GLU A 35 19.66 5.08 6.72
N ASN A 36 19.16 5.40 7.92
CA ASN A 36 19.95 5.66 9.12
C ASN A 36 19.43 4.80 10.28
N LEU A 37 19.22 3.50 10.04
CA LEU A 37 18.56 2.63 11.00
C LEU A 37 19.37 2.46 12.28
N GLU A 38 18.86 3.07 13.35
CA GLU A 38 19.29 2.83 14.71
C GLU A 38 18.40 1.76 15.38
N PRO A 39 18.92 0.93 16.31
CA PRO A 39 18.16 -0.15 16.94
C PRO A 39 16.82 0.28 17.55
N GLU A 40 16.77 1.45 18.19
CA GLU A 40 15.57 2.06 18.79
C GLU A 40 14.48 2.39 17.77
N ASN A 41 14.85 2.59 16.51
CA ASN A 41 13.95 3.01 15.45
C ASN A 41 13.35 1.84 14.65
N LEU A 42 13.72 0.59 14.96
CA LEU A 42 13.21 -0.59 14.28
C LEU A 42 11.68 -0.69 14.34
N TYR A 43 11.08 -0.43 15.50
CA TYR A 43 9.62 -0.52 15.65
C TYR A 43 8.86 0.60 14.95
N PRO A 44 9.23 1.88 15.15
CA PRO A 44 8.69 2.96 14.33
C PRO A 44 8.77 2.65 12.83
N LEU A 45 9.89 2.11 12.36
CA LEU A 45 10.07 1.69 10.97
C LEU A 45 9.07 0.61 10.56
N LEU A 46 9.00 -0.50 11.28
CA LEU A 46 8.09 -1.62 10.97
C LEU A 46 6.61 -1.17 10.98
N THR A 47 6.24 -0.29 11.90
CA THR A 47 4.87 0.26 11.98
C THR A 47 4.55 1.16 10.80
N LEU A 48 5.47 2.04 10.41
CA LEU A 48 5.28 2.88 9.24
C LEU A 48 5.22 2.06 7.95
N LEU A 49 6.04 1.02 7.83
CA LEU A 49 5.99 0.06 6.72
C LEU A 49 4.65 -0.68 6.68
N GLY A 50 4.15 -1.15 7.83
CA GLY A 50 2.86 -1.81 7.94
C GLY A 50 1.69 -0.92 7.53
N PHE A 51 1.64 0.32 8.04
CA PHE A 51 0.62 1.30 7.65
C PHE A 51 0.70 1.63 6.16
N SER A 52 1.90 1.79 5.64
CA SER A 52 2.11 2.07 4.23
C SER A 52 1.60 0.92 3.34
N ALA A 53 1.99 -0.32 3.63
CA ALA A 53 1.52 -1.50 2.91
C ALA A 53 -0.01 -1.65 2.95
N GLU A 54 -0.62 -1.44 4.12
CA GLU A 54 -2.07 -1.46 4.27
C GLU A 54 -2.76 -0.44 3.37
N LEU A 55 -2.27 0.81 3.37
CA LEU A 55 -2.87 1.88 2.59
C LEU A 55 -2.68 1.67 1.08
N PHE A 56 -1.53 1.16 0.66
CA PHE A 56 -1.32 0.76 -0.74
C PHE A 56 -2.30 -0.31 -1.20
N LEU A 57 -2.52 -1.35 -0.40
CA LEU A 57 -3.53 -2.39 -0.66
C LEU A 57 -4.98 -1.94 -0.41
N LYS A 58 -5.21 -0.67 -0.06
CA LYS A 58 -6.56 -0.07 0.00
C LYS A 58 -6.79 0.94 -1.12
N ALA A 59 -5.71 1.54 -1.62
CA ALA A 59 -5.75 2.57 -2.66
C ALA A 59 -6.18 2.01 -4.02
N PHE A 60 -5.95 0.72 -4.32
CA PHE A 60 -6.32 0.17 -5.63
C PHE A 60 -7.81 -0.13 -5.82
N HIS A 61 -8.66 -0.10 -4.80
CA HIS A 61 -10.11 -0.22 -5.01
C HIS A 61 -10.81 0.78 -4.11
N ILE A 62 -10.92 2.01 -4.59
CA ILE A 62 -11.61 3.09 -3.90
C ILE A 62 -12.94 3.41 -4.58
N ASP A 63 -13.91 3.77 -3.75
CA ASP A 63 -15.14 4.44 -4.13
C ASP A 63 -14.97 5.94 -3.87
N LEU A 64 -15.15 6.72 -4.93
CA LEU A 64 -15.01 8.16 -4.91
C LEU A 64 -16.38 8.80 -5.13
N ASN A 65 -16.87 9.50 -4.10
CA ASN A 65 -18.11 10.24 -4.16
C ASN A 65 -17.79 11.74 -4.10
N GLU A 66 -18.13 12.45 -5.18
CA GLU A 66 -17.94 13.90 -5.31
C GLU A 66 -19.31 14.58 -5.37
N GLU A 67 -19.53 15.52 -4.46
CA GLU A 67 -20.72 16.36 -4.44
C GLU A 67 -20.35 17.75 -4.95
N TYR A 68 -21.12 18.24 -5.92
CA TYR A 68 -20.93 19.56 -6.51
C TYR A 68 -22.09 20.48 -6.15
N VAL A 69 -21.77 21.73 -5.89
CA VAL A 69 -22.75 22.81 -5.69
C VAL A 69 -22.72 23.75 -6.89
N ASP A 70 -23.90 24.13 -7.38
CA ASP A 70 -24.05 25.14 -8.41
C ASP A 70 -23.82 26.53 -7.80
N LEU A 71 -22.87 27.28 -8.37
CA LEU A 71 -22.55 28.66 -7.99
C LEU A 71 -23.28 29.68 -8.88
N GLY A 72 -24.10 29.22 -9.83
CA GLY A 72 -24.80 30.04 -10.81
C GLY A 72 -24.04 30.18 -12.12
N ASN A 73 -24.74 30.61 -13.18
CA ASN A 73 -24.20 30.81 -14.54
C ASN A 73 -23.50 29.56 -15.14
N GLY A 74 -23.92 28.35 -14.75
CA GLY A 74 -23.32 27.10 -15.22
C GLY A 74 -21.97 26.75 -14.59
N VAL A 75 -21.56 27.48 -13.55
CA VAL A 75 -20.35 27.21 -12.78
C VAL A 75 -20.71 26.32 -11.60
N SER A 76 -20.11 25.13 -11.53
CA SER A 76 -20.19 24.26 -10.35
C SER A 76 -18.85 24.24 -9.61
N SER A 77 -18.91 24.09 -8.29
CA SER A 77 -17.73 23.89 -7.44
C SER A 77 -17.87 22.58 -6.67
N LEU A 78 -16.75 21.89 -6.48
CA LEU A 78 -16.69 20.74 -5.58
C LEU A 78 -17.01 21.19 -4.15
N ALA A 79 -18.04 20.61 -3.55
CA ALA A 79 -18.49 20.90 -2.20
C ALA A 79 -17.95 19.87 -1.20
N SER A 80 -17.98 18.59 -1.56
CA SER A 80 -17.44 17.52 -0.74
C SER A 80 -16.83 16.42 -1.60
N LYS A 81 -15.76 15.80 -1.09
CA LYS A 81 -15.11 14.64 -1.71
C LYS A 81 -14.93 13.58 -0.65
N THR A 82 -15.61 12.45 -0.81
CA THR A 82 -15.49 11.30 0.10
C THR A 82 -14.79 10.16 -0.62
N VAL A 83 -13.67 9.71 -0.05
CA VAL A 83 -12.93 8.55 -0.51
C VAL A 83 -13.13 7.41 0.47
N LYS A 84 -13.58 6.25 0.00
CA LYS A 84 -13.68 5.02 0.81
C LYS A 84 -13.01 3.87 0.08
N THR A 85 -12.32 2.98 0.80
CA THR A 85 -11.89 1.72 0.19
C THR A 85 -13.08 0.76 0.08
N LEU A 86 -13.17 0.06 -1.05
CA LEU A 86 -14.07 -1.07 -1.24
C LEU A 86 -13.49 -2.37 -0.64
N ASN A 87 -12.20 -2.38 -0.33
CA ASN A 87 -11.51 -3.49 0.32
C ASN A 87 -11.78 -3.46 1.84
N LYS A 88 -12.82 -4.17 2.29
CA LYS A 88 -13.32 -4.15 3.69
C LYS A 88 -12.63 -5.15 4.62
N ASN A 89 -11.50 -5.74 4.23
CA ASN A 89 -10.77 -6.73 5.04
C ASN A 89 -9.96 -6.15 6.21
N GLY A 90 -10.36 -4.98 6.72
CA GLY A 90 -9.75 -4.34 7.89
C GLY A 90 -8.28 -4.02 7.68
N HIS A 91 -7.42 -4.57 8.55
CA HIS A 91 -5.96 -4.32 8.59
C HIS A 91 -5.14 -5.55 8.18
N LYS A 92 -5.78 -6.61 7.68
CA LYS A 92 -5.15 -7.89 7.45
C LYS A 92 -4.54 -7.95 6.05
N LEU A 93 -3.25 -7.67 5.92
CA LEU A 93 -2.59 -7.53 4.62
C LEU A 93 -2.81 -8.72 3.67
N LYS A 94 -2.83 -9.96 4.19
CA LYS A 94 -3.13 -11.15 3.39
C LYS A 94 -4.52 -11.08 2.76
N GLU A 95 -5.54 -10.78 3.56
CA GLU A 95 -6.92 -10.67 3.09
C GLU A 95 -7.07 -9.47 2.14
N LEU A 96 -6.35 -8.37 2.39
CA LEU A 96 -6.30 -7.22 1.48
C LEU A 96 -5.73 -7.59 0.11
N LEU A 97 -4.62 -8.35 0.04
CA LEU A 97 -4.04 -8.82 -1.22
C LEU A 97 -4.96 -9.83 -1.93
N HIS A 98 -5.46 -10.83 -1.21
CA HIS A 98 -6.31 -11.88 -1.78
C HIS A 98 -7.63 -11.33 -2.35
N HIS A 99 -8.11 -10.19 -1.83
CA HIS A 99 -9.25 -9.49 -2.40
C HIS A 99 -9.08 -9.23 -3.90
N TYR A 100 -7.86 -8.87 -4.34
CA TYR A 100 -7.58 -8.60 -5.74
C TYR A 100 -7.59 -9.86 -6.58
N GLN A 101 -7.18 -11.01 -6.05
CA GLN A 101 -7.26 -12.27 -6.78
C GLN A 101 -8.69 -12.58 -7.26
N GLU A 102 -9.70 -12.22 -6.44
CA GLU A 102 -11.11 -12.44 -6.75
C GLU A 102 -11.77 -11.30 -7.54
N LYS A 103 -11.37 -10.05 -7.26
CA LYS A 103 -12.07 -8.85 -7.77
C LYS A 103 -11.33 -8.14 -8.90
N ASP A 104 -10.02 -8.33 -9.00
CA ASP A 104 -9.16 -7.71 -10.01
C ASP A 104 -7.88 -8.55 -10.23
N LYS A 105 -8.04 -9.65 -10.96
CA LYS A 105 -6.96 -10.61 -11.20
C LYS A 105 -5.76 -9.98 -11.90
N GLU A 106 -5.99 -9.03 -12.80
CA GLU A 106 -4.92 -8.36 -13.54
C GLU A 106 -4.04 -7.52 -12.61
N LEU A 107 -4.65 -6.78 -11.66
CA LEU A 107 -3.91 -6.07 -10.63
C LEU A 107 -3.15 -7.05 -9.72
N PHE A 108 -3.79 -8.13 -9.31
CA PHE A 108 -3.14 -9.17 -8.51
C PHE A 108 -1.89 -9.71 -9.24
N ASP A 109 -2.04 -10.17 -10.48
CA ASP A 109 -0.94 -10.69 -11.30
C ASP A 109 0.16 -9.64 -11.52
N TYR A 110 -0.21 -8.37 -11.71
CA TYR A 110 0.73 -7.26 -11.82
C TYR A 110 1.57 -7.12 -10.54
N LEU A 111 0.96 -7.08 -9.36
CA LEU A 111 1.66 -6.96 -8.08
C LEU A 111 2.59 -8.15 -7.83
N ILE A 112 2.12 -9.38 -8.07
CA ILE A 112 2.94 -10.59 -7.99
C ILE A 112 4.17 -10.47 -8.90
N THR A 113 3.96 -10.07 -10.16
CA THR A 113 5.02 -9.97 -11.18
C THR A 113 6.03 -8.89 -10.83
N GLN A 114 5.59 -7.70 -10.39
CA GLN A 114 6.48 -6.61 -9.97
C GLN A 114 7.37 -7.04 -8.81
N TYR A 115 6.78 -7.72 -7.80
CA TYR A 115 7.54 -8.20 -6.65
C TYR A 115 8.55 -9.29 -7.02
N LYS A 116 8.10 -10.30 -7.77
CA LYS A 116 8.96 -11.40 -8.22
C LYS A 116 10.12 -10.90 -9.07
N THR A 117 9.87 -9.95 -9.98
CA THR A 117 10.91 -9.39 -10.86
C THR A 117 11.97 -8.62 -10.07
N LYS A 118 11.59 -7.89 -9.02
CA LYS A 118 12.51 -7.06 -8.25
C LYS A 118 13.30 -7.82 -7.19
N THR A 119 12.72 -8.88 -6.64
CA THR A 119 13.26 -9.54 -5.44
C THR A 119 13.60 -11.02 -5.66
N ASP A 120 13.12 -11.63 -6.75
CA ASP A 120 13.09 -13.08 -6.97
C ASP A 120 12.32 -13.86 -5.88
N ARG A 121 11.46 -13.19 -5.11
CA ARG A 121 10.67 -13.78 -4.01
C ARG A 121 9.19 -13.92 -4.37
N ASP A 122 8.47 -14.67 -3.54
CA ASP A 122 7.03 -14.90 -3.67
C ASP A 122 6.25 -13.93 -2.77
N LEU A 123 5.40 -13.10 -3.39
CA LEU A 123 4.70 -12.02 -2.69
C LEU A 123 3.70 -12.56 -1.66
N GLU A 124 2.97 -13.63 -1.99
CA GLU A 124 1.97 -14.21 -1.11
C GLU A 124 2.61 -14.78 0.16
N THR A 125 3.72 -15.50 -0.01
CA THR A 125 4.50 -16.08 1.09
C THR A 125 5.03 -14.99 2.02
N ASP A 126 5.61 -13.92 1.46
CA ASP A 126 6.19 -12.85 2.27
C ASP A 126 5.13 -11.99 2.94
N ILE A 127 4.01 -11.66 2.27
CA ILE A 127 2.88 -11.01 2.94
C ILE A 127 2.36 -11.86 4.09
N LEU A 128 2.17 -13.17 3.87
CA LEU A 128 1.67 -14.07 4.92
C LEU A 128 2.61 -14.10 6.12
N LYS A 129 3.93 -14.15 5.87
CA LYS A 129 4.94 -14.19 6.92
C LYS A 129 4.98 -12.87 7.70
N TYR A 130 4.96 -11.74 6.99
CA TYR A 130 5.18 -10.42 7.58
C TYR A 130 3.91 -9.72 8.05
N SER A 131 2.72 -10.21 7.69
CA SER A 131 1.45 -9.65 8.19
C SER A 131 1.39 -9.62 9.72
N LYS A 132 1.97 -10.62 10.38
CA LYS A 132 1.98 -10.67 11.85
C LYS A 132 2.93 -9.63 12.44
N ILE A 133 4.07 -9.38 11.81
CA ILE A 133 5.01 -8.33 12.23
C ILE A 133 4.33 -6.97 12.22
N PHE A 134 3.59 -6.66 11.15
CA PHE A 134 2.89 -5.38 11.04
C PHE A 134 1.73 -5.24 12.04
N GLU A 135 1.13 -6.35 12.45
CA GLU A 135 0.16 -6.34 13.54
C GLU A 135 0.85 -6.04 14.87
N ASP A 136 1.90 -6.81 15.19
CA ASP A 136 2.58 -6.77 16.49
C ASP A 136 3.37 -5.47 16.70
N SER A 137 3.92 -4.88 15.63
CA SER A 137 4.65 -3.61 15.72
C SER A 137 3.76 -2.44 16.14
N ARG A 138 2.43 -2.56 16.03
CA ARG A 138 1.48 -1.54 16.52
C ARG A 138 1.22 -1.66 18.02
N TYR A 139 1.47 -2.83 18.60
CA TYR A 139 1.22 -3.15 20.01
C TYR A 139 2.53 -3.50 20.73
N ILE A 140 3.55 -2.65 20.54
CA ILE A 140 4.92 -2.89 21.04
C ILE A 140 5.01 -3.13 22.56
N PHE A 141 4.04 -2.65 23.34
CA PHE A 141 3.99 -2.81 24.79
C PHE A 141 3.23 -4.07 25.23
N GLU A 142 2.63 -4.79 24.30
CA GLU A 142 1.83 -6.01 24.52
C GLU A 142 2.55 -7.28 24.02
N SER A 143 3.56 -7.12 23.15
CA SER A 143 4.41 -8.19 22.61
C SER A 143 5.75 -8.27 23.37
N THR A 144 6.16 -9.48 23.76
CA THR A 144 7.42 -9.76 24.47
C THR A 144 8.55 -10.30 23.59
N GLU A 145 8.31 -10.60 22.30
CA GLU A 145 9.33 -11.13 21.37
C GLU A 145 9.95 -10.01 20.52
N ASN A 146 10.84 -9.22 21.13
CA ASN A 146 11.17 -7.89 20.63
C ASN A 146 12.49 -7.74 19.82
N SER A 147 13.12 -8.83 19.35
CA SER A 147 14.40 -8.75 18.60
C SER A 147 14.48 -9.63 17.35
N LYS A 148 13.40 -10.34 17.01
CA LYS A 148 13.41 -11.40 15.99
C LYS A 148 13.47 -10.91 14.54
N TYR A 149 13.23 -9.61 14.31
CA TYR A 149 12.96 -9.07 12.98
C TYR A 149 14.09 -8.23 12.38
N ILE A 150 15.17 -7.98 13.14
CA ILE A 150 16.35 -7.23 12.66
C ILE A 150 16.92 -7.86 11.38
N ASN A 151 17.02 -9.19 11.34
CA ASN A 151 17.64 -9.90 10.21
C ASN A 151 16.75 -9.95 8.96
N GLU A 152 15.49 -9.51 9.06
CA GLU A 152 14.52 -9.57 7.96
C GLU A 152 14.09 -8.18 7.48
N ILE A 153 14.68 -7.12 8.04
CA ILE A 153 14.26 -5.75 7.77
C ILE A 153 14.39 -5.37 6.29
N ASP A 154 15.44 -5.82 5.62
CA ASP A 154 15.65 -5.56 4.19
C ASP A 154 14.55 -6.20 3.34
N ILE A 155 14.07 -7.39 3.74
CA ILE A 155 13.01 -8.10 3.02
C ILE A 155 11.68 -7.35 3.21
N ILE A 156 11.38 -6.96 4.45
CA ILE A 156 10.17 -6.22 4.80
C ILE A 156 10.16 -4.85 4.11
N PHE A 157 11.29 -4.14 4.11
CA PHE A 157 11.43 -2.85 3.44
C PHE A 157 11.21 -3.00 1.93
N ASN A 158 11.85 -3.98 1.28
CA ASN A 158 11.70 -4.21 -0.16
C ASN A 158 10.29 -4.67 -0.56
N LEU A 159 9.58 -5.39 0.32
CA LEU A 159 8.17 -5.71 0.14
C LEU A 159 7.33 -4.43 0.00
N VAL A 160 7.43 -3.52 0.96
CA VAL A 160 6.65 -2.27 0.93
C VAL A 160 7.13 -1.31 -0.17
N LYS A 161 8.45 -1.26 -0.41
CA LYS A 161 9.02 -0.49 -1.53
C LYS A 161 8.47 -0.95 -2.88
N THR A 162 8.29 -2.25 -3.07
CA THR A 162 7.72 -2.76 -4.33
C THR A 162 6.29 -2.28 -4.50
N PHE A 163 5.47 -2.23 -3.45
CA PHE A 163 4.15 -1.60 -3.53
C PHE A 163 4.22 -0.11 -3.87
N TYR A 164 5.08 0.63 -3.17
CA TYR A 164 5.29 2.05 -3.43
C TYR A 164 5.68 2.31 -4.89
N ASP A 165 6.67 1.59 -5.41
CA ASP A 165 7.12 1.73 -6.79
C ASP A 165 6.03 1.31 -7.79
N SER A 166 5.28 0.23 -7.50
CA SER A 166 4.21 -0.26 -8.38
C SER A 166 3.10 0.77 -8.51
N ILE A 167 2.68 1.33 -7.38
CA ILE A 167 1.76 2.46 -7.33
C ILE A 167 2.33 3.66 -8.10
N SER A 168 3.55 4.07 -7.79
CA SER A 168 4.15 5.26 -8.42
C SER A 168 4.22 5.12 -9.93
N ASN A 169 4.51 3.92 -10.45
CA ASN A 169 4.50 3.61 -11.87
C ASN A 169 3.10 3.68 -12.50
N LEU A 170 2.04 3.44 -11.74
CA LEU A 170 0.65 3.49 -12.22
C LEU A 170 0.06 4.91 -12.18
N TYR A 171 0.58 5.78 -11.33
CA TYR A 171 0.08 7.15 -11.11
C TYR A 171 0.95 8.25 -11.72
N GLN A 172 2.15 7.92 -12.21
CA GLN A 172 3.00 8.87 -12.93
C GLN A 172 2.86 8.66 -14.44
N ASP A 173 2.48 9.73 -15.14
CA ASP A 173 2.42 9.85 -16.61
C ASP A 173 3.79 9.58 -17.27
#